data_AF-A0A0N5CMT3-F1
#
_entry.id   AF-A0A0N5CMT3-F1
#
_cell.length_a   1.000
_cell.length_b   1.000
_cell.length_c   1.000
_cell.angle_alpha   90.00
_cell.angle_beta   90.00
_cell.angle_gamma   90.00
#
_symmetry.space_group_name_H-M   'P 1'
#
loop_
_entity.id
_entity.type
_entity.pdbx_description
1 polymer ?
#
loop_
_entity_poly.entity_id
_entity_poly.type
_entity_poly.pdbx_seq_one_letter_code
_entity_poly.pdbx_strand_id
1 'polypeptide(L)'
;LYFRSATWTDNRDIERRIFHLAKEFNVPLFEKDPVVEKRIESLYRNFKVFLRHKSEYDKEQKGSSAIPANFNAQHKASYTKLVEQLSNIDQLLSERNSRYLLGQSMTEYDCELMPRLHHIRIVGQRLLGFDIPLNLTYLWNYVLSAYRTAAFIESCPADQDILHHYKEQLNLVTNQRESLQVPTKTHTIPESVLEDIRRLKLDEN
;
A
#
# COMPACT_ATOMS: atom_id res chain seq x y z
N LEU A 1 -14.25 40.70 -10.75
CA LEU A 1 -13.83 39.93 -9.55
C LEU A 1 -12.61 39.10 -9.95
N TYR A 2 -11.42 39.55 -9.59
CA TYR A 2 -10.18 38.80 -9.82
C TYR A 2 -10.20 37.55 -8.93
N PHE A 3 -10.46 36.38 -9.49
CA PHE A 3 -10.05 35.13 -8.86
C PHE A 3 -8.52 35.14 -8.87
N ARG A 4 -7.89 35.50 -7.74
CA ARG A 4 -6.49 35.14 -7.53
C ARG A 4 -6.43 33.63 -7.65
N SER A 5 -5.67 33.10 -8.61
CA SER A 5 -5.31 31.69 -8.62
C SER A 5 -4.50 31.43 -7.36
N ALA A 6 -5.16 30.89 -6.33
CA ALA A 6 -4.44 30.39 -5.18
C ALA A 6 -3.63 29.18 -5.66
N THR A 7 -2.31 29.26 -5.53
CA THR A 7 -1.40 28.17 -5.86
C THR A 7 -0.97 27.52 -4.55
N TRP A 8 -1.16 26.21 -4.43
CA TRP A 8 -0.75 25.44 -3.26
C TRP A 8 0.35 24.46 -3.68
N THR A 9 1.54 24.62 -3.11
CA THR A 9 2.72 23.78 -3.44
C THR A 9 3.26 22.98 -2.26
N ASP A 10 2.88 23.33 -1.02
CA ASP A 10 3.23 22.62 0.20
C ASP A 10 2.08 21.68 0.60
N ASN A 11 2.40 20.44 0.96
CA ASN A 11 1.40 19.44 1.33
C ASN A 11 0.47 19.91 2.46
N ARG A 12 0.98 20.70 3.43
CA ARG A 12 0.18 21.23 4.53
C ARG A 12 -0.86 22.23 4.05
N ASP A 13 -0.53 23.02 3.04
CA ASP A 13 -1.46 24.01 2.49
C ASP A 13 -2.53 23.35 1.61
N ILE A 14 -2.13 22.31 0.85
CA ILE A 14 -3.04 21.47 0.07
C ILE A 14 -4.02 20.76 1.03
N GLU A 15 -3.51 20.04 2.03
CA GLU A 15 -4.30 19.32 3.01
C GLU A 15 -5.24 20.26 3.77
N ARG A 16 -4.75 21.41 4.25
CA ARG A 16 -5.57 22.40 4.94
C ARG A 16 -6.72 22.90 4.05
N ARG A 17 -6.47 23.11 2.76
CA ARG A 17 -7.52 23.54 1.83
C ARG A 17 -8.58 22.46 1.66
N ILE A 18 -8.18 21.20 1.48
CA ILE A 18 -9.10 20.06 1.34
C ILE A 18 -9.88 19.87 2.65
N PHE A 19 -9.23 19.98 3.81
CA PHE A 19 -9.88 19.91 5.13
C PHE A 19 -10.99 20.95 5.30
N HIS A 20 -10.72 22.20 4.94
CA HIS A 20 -11.73 23.25 5.02
C HIS A 20 -12.93 22.99 4.13
N LEU A 21 -12.72 22.48 2.91
CA LEU A 21 -13.80 22.09 2.00
C LEU A 21 -14.60 20.90 2.54
N ALA A 22 -13.92 19.85 3.01
CA ALA A 22 -14.59 18.70 3.61
C ALA A 22 -15.47 19.12 4.78
N LYS A 23 -14.97 20.00 5.66
CA LYS A 23 -15.74 20.55 6.77
C LYS A 23 -16.92 21.42 6.32
N GLU A 24 -16.73 22.27 5.29
CA GLU A 24 -17.78 23.13 4.72
C GLU A 24 -18.96 22.32 4.17
N PHE A 25 -18.67 21.18 3.53
CA PHE A 25 -19.69 20.29 2.94
C PHE A 25 -20.04 19.08 3.82
N ASN A 26 -19.61 19.07 5.08
CA ASN A 26 -19.89 18.01 6.06
C ASN A 26 -19.49 16.59 5.58
N VAL A 27 -18.33 16.49 4.91
CA VAL A 27 -17.73 15.24 4.46
C VAL A 27 -16.75 14.73 5.53
N PRO A 28 -16.92 13.51 6.07
CA PRO A 28 -16.07 12.95 7.13
C PRO A 28 -14.75 12.39 6.58
N LEU A 29 -13.95 13.24 5.93
CA LEU A 29 -12.70 12.84 5.27
C LEU A 29 -11.48 12.92 6.20
N PHE A 30 -11.54 13.71 7.27
CA PHE A 30 -10.41 13.92 8.17
C PHE A 30 -10.78 13.61 9.60
N GLU A 31 -10.00 12.74 10.23
CA GLU A 31 -10.21 12.23 11.57
C GLU A 31 -8.89 12.22 12.35
N LYS A 32 -8.96 11.98 13.66
CA LYS A 32 -7.75 11.85 14.48
C LYS A 32 -7.70 10.50 15.15
N ASP A 33 -6.80 9.65 14.65
CA ASP A 33 -6.51 8.34 15.23
C ASP A 33 -4.99 8.10 15.31
N PRO A 34 -4.36 8.44 16.46
CA PRO A 34 -2.92 8.26 16.66
C PRO A 34 -2.46 6.78 16.60
N VAL A 35 -3.37 5.83 16.79
CA VAL A 35 -3.05 4.39 16.68
C VAL A 35 -2.90 4.03 15.22
N VAL A 36 -3.82 4.48 14.37
CA VAL A 36 -3.77 4.29 12.92
C VAL A 36 -2.58 4.98 12.30
N GLU A 37 -2.32 6.24 12.64
CA GLU A 37 -1.17 7.01 12.15
C GLU A 37 0.15 6.24 12.39
N LYS A 38 0.38 5.80 13.63
CA LYS A 38 1.57 5.01 14.00
C LYS A 38 1.67 3.68 13.25
N ARG A 39 0.54 3.01 12.99
CA ARG A 39 0.52 1.74 12.25
C ARG A 39 0.91 1.93 10.79
N ILE A 40 0.37 2.96 10.13
CA ILE A 40 0.68 3.28 8.72
C ILE A 40 2.16 3.66 8.57
N GLU A 41 2.68 4.50 9.46
CA GLU A 41 4.10 4.87 9.50
C GLU A 41 5.00 3.65 9.73
N SER A 42 4.67 2.83 10.73
CA SER A 42 5.47 1.65 11.07
C SER A 42 5.48 0.62 9.96
N LEU A 43 4.33 0.35 9.31
CA LEU A 43 4.25 -0.55 8.16
C LEU A 43 5.22 -0.11 7.06
N TYR A 44 5.08 1.13 6.60
CA TYR A 44 5.82 1.58 5.43
C TYR A 44 7.31 1.78 5.72
N ARG A 45 7.66 2.17 6.96
CA ARG A 45 9.06 2.15 7.43
C ARG A 45 9.66 0.75 7.34
N ASN A 46 8.99 -0.27 7.88
CA ASN A 46 9.49 -1.65 7.86
C ASN A 46 9.55 -2.22 6.44
N PHE A 47 8.61 -1.87 5.56
CA PHE A 47 8.69 -2.20 4.14
C PHE A 47 9.94 -1.62 3.48
N LYS A 48 10.24 -0.32 3.68
CA LYS A 48 11.45 0.31 3.12
C LYS A 48 12.74 -0.34 3.63
N VAL A 49 12.77 -0.76 4.90
CA VAL A 49 13.91 -1.49 5.48
C VAL A 49 14.08 -2.84 4.79
N PHE A 50 13.01 -3.63 4.65
CA PHE A 50 13.04 -4.92 3.96
C PHE A 50 13.45 -4.78 2.49
N LEU A 51 12.87 -3.81 1.78
CA LEU A 51 13.19 -3.48 0.39
C LEU A 51 14.69 -3.21 0.20
N ARG A 52 15.28 -2.38 1.08
CA ARG A 52 16.72 -2.06 1.02
C ARG A 52 17.58 -3.31 1.23
N HIS A 53 17.36 -4.04 2.34
CA HIS A 53 18.17 -5.22 2.63
C HIS A 53 18.08 -6.26 1.51
N LYS A 54 16.87 -6.58 1.04
CA LYS A 54 16.67 -7.56 -0.04
C LYS A 54 17.31 -7.12 -1.35
N SER A 55 17.21 -5.82 -1.69
CA SER A 55 17.85 -5.30 -2.89
C SER A 55 19.37 -5.35 -2.84
N GLU A 56 19.98 -5.13 -1.66
CA GLU A 56 21.43 -5.24 -1.46
C GLU A 56 21.89 -6.69 -1.59
N TYR A 57 21.17 -7.63 -0.97
CA TYR A 57 21.43 -9.07 -1.10
C TYR A 57 21.37 -9.56 -2.55
N ASP A 58 20.34 -9.18 -3.31
CA ASP A 58 20.19 -9.64 -4.70
C ASP A 58 21.31 -9.10 -5.61
N LYS A 59 21.88 -7.91 -5.30
CA LYS A 59 23.04 -7.38 -6.01
C LYS A 59 24.29 -8.26 -5.81
N GLU A 60 24.47 -8.81 -4.61
CA GLU A 60 25.58 -9.71 -4.29
C GLU A 60 25.42 -11.09 -4.97
N GLN A 61 24.19 -11.57 -5.14
CA GLN A 61 23.89 -12.91 -5.70
C GLN A 61 23.78 -12.96 -7.24
N LYS A 62 24.03 -11.84 -7.96
CA LYS A 62 23.93 -11.74 -9.43
C LYS A 62 22.59 -12.24 -10.03
N GLY A 63 21.48 -12.02 -9.33
CA GLY A 63 20.14 -12.35 -9.84
C GLY A 63 19.04 -12.14 -8.81
N SER A 64 17.83 -11.81 -9.27
CA SER A 64 16.64 -11.76 -8.41
C SER A 64 16.28 -13.18 -7.99
N SER A 65 16.41 -13.47 -6.70
CA SER A 65 16.04 -14.77 -6.12
C SER A 65 14.66 -14.68 -5.48
N ALA A 66 13.81 -15.70 -5.70
CA ALA A 66 12.69 -15.99 -4.82
C ALA A 66 13.21 -16.06 -3.38
N ILE A 67 12.41 -15.67 -2.36
CA ILE A 67 12.82 -15.61 -0.94
C ILE A 67 13.71 -16.83 -0.64
N PRO A 68 15.04 -16.64 -0.53
CA PRO A 68 15.93 -17.77 -0.41
C PRO A 68 15.64 -18.48 0.89
N ALA A 69 15.65 -19.81 0.87
CA ALA A 69 15.74 -20.62 2.08
C ALA A 69 16.95 -20.19 2.97
N ASN A 70 17.90 -19.44 2.41
CA ASN A 70 19.10 -18.92 3.06
C ASN A 70 19.06 -17.41 3.37
N PHE A 71 17.92 -16.85 3.80
CA PHE A 71 17.95 -15.53 4.45
C PHE A 71 18.90 -15.54 5.64
N ASN A 72 19.89 -14.66 5.64
CA ASN A 72 20.65 -14.37 6.84
C ASN A 72 19.72 -13.79 7.93
N ALA A 73 20.18 -13.75 9.18
CA ALA A 73 19.36 -13.31 10.31
C ALA A 73 18.75 -11.90 10.12
N GLN A 74 19.47 -10.99 9.44
CA GLN A 74 19.04 -9.62 9.21
C GLN A 74 17.89 -9.52 8.19
N HIS A 75 17.99 -10.22 7.06
CA HIS A 75 16.93 -10.27 6.06
C HIS A 75 15.65 -10.86 6.65
N LYS A 76 15.80 -11.99 7.36
CA LYS A 76 14.69 -12.66 8.04
C LYS A 76 14.03 -11.73 9.07
N ALA A 77 14.82 -11.00 9.87
CA ALA A 77 14.27 -10.07 10.85
C ALA A 77 13.45 -8.95 10.19
N SER A 78 13.95 -8.32 9.14
CA SER A 78 13.22 -7.25 8.43
C SER A 78 11.95 -7.75 7.73
N TYR A 79 11.99 -8.95 7.14
CA TYR A 79 10.82 -9.62 6.60
C TYR A 79 9.77 -9.90 7.68
N THR A 80 10.17 -10.53 8.79
CA THR A 80 9.28 -10.84 9.91
C THR A 80 8.62 -9.57 10.46
N LYS A 81 9.38 -8.47 10.56
CA LYS A 81 8.83 -7.20 11.03
C LYS A 81 7.81 -6.60 10.07
N LEU A 82 8.01 -6.70 8.75
CA LEU A 82 7.01 -6.30 7.76
C LEU A 82 5.73 -7.12 7.91
N VAL A 83 5.85 -8.45 8.00
CA VAL A 83 4.70 -9.35 8.19
C VAL A 83 3.97 -9.05 9.50
N GLU A 84 4.69 -8.78 10.58
CA GLU A 84 4.11 -8.35 11.87
C GLU A 84 3.30 -7.06 11.70
N GLN A 85 3.79 -6.06 10.96
CA GLN A 85 3.03 -4.82 10.73
C GLN A 85 1.77 -5.05 9.88
N LEU A 86 1.83 -5.93 8.88
CA LEU A 86 0.65 -6.30 8.09
C LEU A 86 -0.39 -7.02 8.95
N SER A 87 0.05 -7.98 9.76
CA SER A 87 -0.80 -8.72 10.71
C SER A 87 -1.45 -7.79 11.74
N ASN A 88 -0.72 -6.77 12.20
CA ASN A 88 -1.23 -5.76 13.12
C ASN A 88 -2.36 -4.91 12.50
N ILE A 89 -2.36 -4.67 11.19
CA ILE A 89 -3.44 -3.96 10.49
C ILE A 89 -4.61 -4.91 10.22
N ASP A 90 -4.34 -6.15 9.82
CA ASP A 90 -5.35 -7.19 9.66
C ASP A 90 -6.17 -7.39 10.95
N GLN A 91 -5.48 -7.48 12.09
CA GLN A 91 -6.13 -7.55 13.40
C GLN A 91 -7.00 -6.32 13.68
N LEU A 92 -6.48 -5.10 13.43
CA LEU A 92 -7.24 -3.87 13.63
C LEU A 92 -8.53 -3.85 12.79
N LEU A 93 -8.45 -4.26 11.52
CA LEU A 93 -9.60 -4.34 10.62
C LEU A 93 -10.60 -5.41 11.09
N SER A 94 -10.10 -6.54 11.61
CA SER A 94 -10.96 -7.59 12.18
C SER A 94 -11.71 -7.12 13.42
N GLU A 95 -11.06 -6.37 14.30
CA GLU A 95 -11.65 -5.84 15.54
C GLU A 95 -12.70 -4.74 15.25
N ARG A 96 -12.47 -3.93 14.21
CA ARG A 96 -13.39 -2.85 13.81
C ARG A 96 -14.55 -3.33 12.95
N ASN A 97 -14.34 -4.41 12.20
CA ASN A 97 -15.31 -4.94 11.23
C ASN A 97 -15.90 -3.82 10.33
N SER A 98 -15.01 -2.99 9.78
CA SER A 98 -15.36 -1.81 8.99
C SER A 98 -14.86 -1.94 7.56
N ARG A 99 -15.55 -1.30 6.61
CA ARG A 99 -15.17 -1.28 5.19
C ARG A 99 -13.85 -0.55 4.95
N TYR A 100 -13.69 0.62 5.58
CA TYR A 100 -12.49 1.45 5.56
C TYR A 100 -11.80 1.43 6.92
N LEU A 101 -10.63 2.06 7.04
CA LEU A 101 -9.76 1.87 8.20
C LEU A 101 -10.37 2.38 9.51
N LEU A 102 -11.16 3.45 9.46
CA LEU A 102 -11.85 4.03 10.63
C LEU A 102 -13.35 3.73 10.71
N GLY A 103 -13.97 3.21 9.64
CA GLY A 103 -15.43 3.05 9.61
C GLY A 103 -15.97 2.77 8.21
N GLN A 104 -17.20 3.21 7.96
CA GLN A 104 -17.91 2.99 6.68
C GLN A 104 -17.61 4.05 5.61
N SER A 105 -17.04 5.17 6.02
CA SER A 105 -16.61 6.26 5.14
C SER A 105 -15.09 6.26 5.01
N MET A 106 -14.62 6.61 3.82
CA MET A 106 -13.19 6.77 3.55
C MET A 106 -12.66 8.04 4.23
N THR A 107 -11.48 7.95 4.82
CA THR A 107 -10.76 9.09 5.43
C THR A 107 -9.38 9.28 4.78
N GLU A 108 -8.65 10.30 5.20
CA GLU A 108 -7.26 10.57 4.81
C GLU A 108 -6.32 9.39 5.08
N TYR A 109 -6.61 8.60 6.11
CA TYR A 109 -5.81 7.42 6.43
C TYR A 109 -5.94 6.33 5.37
N ASP A 110 -7.09 6.20 4.72
CA ASP A 110 -7.25 5.29 3.57
C ASP A 110 -6.49 5.81 2.36
N CYS A 111 -6.52 7.12 2.13
CA CYS A 111 -5.75 7.80 1.10
C CYS A 111 -4.23 7.62 1.28
N GLU A 112 -3.76 7.36 2.50
CA GLU A 112 -2.36 7.03 2.78
C GLU A 112 -2.08 5.52 2.72
N LEU A 113 -2.92 4.70 3.36
CA LEU A 113 -2.67 3.27 3.52
C LEU A 113 -2.91 2.47 2.23
N MET A 114 -3.98 2.76 1.48
CA MET A 114 -4.29 1.99 0.26
C MET A 114 -3.17 2.08 -0.79
N PRO A 115 -2.63 3.27 -1.13
CA PRO A 115 -1.49 3.35 -2.05
C PRO A 115 -0.25 2.62 -1.52
N ARG A 116 0.03 2.71 -0.20
CA ARG A 116 1.17 2.03 0.42
C ARG A 116 1.05 0.51 0.35
N LEU A 117 -0.13 -0.05 0.64
CA LEU A 117 -0.38 -1.49 0.52
C LEU A 117 -0.24 -1.95 -0.93
N HIS A 118 -0.76 -1.18 -1.88
CA HIS A 118 -0.63 -1.52 -3.29
C HIS A 118 0.84 -1.48 -3.75
N HIS A 119 1.61 -0.47 -3.35
CA HIS A 119 3.05 -0.41 -3.61
C HIS A 119 3.78 -1.60 -3.00
N ILE A 120 3.50 -1.94 -1.74
CA ILE A 120 4.07 -3.13 -1.06
C ILE A 120 3.81 -4.39 -1.88
N ARG A 121 2.60 -4.55 -2.41
CA ARG A 121 2.20 -5.71 -3.19
C ARG A 121 2.92 -5.77 -4.54
N ILE A 122 2.87 -4.70 -5.34
CA ILE A 122 3.48 -4.68 -6.68
C ILE A 122 5.00 -4.86 -6.59
N VAL A 123 5.66 -4.10 -5.70
CA VAL A 123 7.10 -4.21 -5.48
C VAL A 123 7.46 -5.55 -4.86
N GLY A 124 6.68 -6.02 -3.90
CA GLY A 124 6.85 -7.33 -3.27
C GLY A 124 6.93 -8.43 -4.30
N GLN A 125 5.90 -8.53 -5.15
CA GLN A 125 5.76 -9.62 -6.10
C GLN A 125 6.85 -9.58 -7.18
N ARG A 126 7.21 -8.38 -7.65
CA ARG A 126 8.05 -8.21 -8.85
C ARG A 126 9.54 -8.01 -8.54
N LEU A 127 9.89 -7.48 -7.36
CA LEU A 127 11.28 -7.20 -6.99
C LEU A 127 11.76 -8.05 -5.80
N LEU A 128 10.88 -8.45 -4.88
CA LEU A 128 11.28 -9.05 -3.60
C LEU A 128 10.95 -10.54 -3.45
N GLY A 129 10.13 -11.09 -4.35
CA GLY A 129 9.58 -12.44 -4.21
C GLY A 129 8.62 -12.56 -3.02
N PHE A 130 7.99 -11.46 -2.63
CA PHE A 130 7.08 -11.34 -1.47
C PHE A 130 5.65 -11.04 -1.93
N ASP A 131 4.65 -11.54 -1.21
CA ASP A 131 3.28 -11.03 -1.33
C ASP A 131 2.69 -10.88 0.07
N ILE A 132 1.62 -10.10 0.20
CA ILE A 132 0.86 -10.00 1.45
C ILE A 132 0.40 -11.43 1.83
N PRO A 133 0.68 -11.93 3.05
CA PRO A 133 0.31 -13.28 3.42
C PRO A 133 -1.18 -13.55 3.21
N LEU A 134 -1.51 -14.66 2.54
CA LEU A 134 -2.87 -14.98 2.10
C LEU A 134 -3.85 -15.13 3.27
N ASN A 135 -3.36 -15.51 4.46
CA ASN A 135 -4.19 -15.69 5.64
C ASN A 135 -4.67 -14.37 6.29
N LEU A 136 -4.16 -13.21 5.86
CA LEU A 136 -4.57 -11.88 6.36
C LEU A 136 -5.85 -11.42 5.65
N THR A 137 -6.95 -12.12 5.93
CA THR A 137 -8.19 -12.03 5.13
C THR A 137 -8.87 -10.66 5.26
N TYR A 138 -8.83 -10.03 6.44
CA TYR A 138 -9.43 -8.70 6.64
C TYR A 138 -8.63 -7.61 5.93
N LEU A 139 -7.29 -7.73 5.96
CA LEU A 139 -6.42 -6.86 5.18
C LEU A 139 -6.62 -7.02 3.68
N TRP A 140 -6.76 -8.26 3.19
CA TRP A 140 -7.08 -8.50 1.79
C TRP A 140 -8.47 -7.99 1.40
N ASN A 141 -9.47 -8.09 2.28
CA ASN A 141 -10.77 -7.46 2.06
C ASN A 141 -10.65 -5.94 1.96
N TYR A 142 -9.81 -5.32 2.78
CA TYR A 142 -9.52 -3.89 2.68
C TYR A 142 -8.80 -3.51 1.38
N VAL A 143 -7.88 -4.35 0.89
CA VAL A 143 -7.27 -4.18 -0.44
C VAL A 143 -8.31 -4.34 -1.56
N LEU A 144 -9.26 -5.27 -1.43
CA LEU A 144 -10.40 -5.40 -2.34
C LEU A 144 -11.29 -4.14 -2.32
N SER A 145 -11.53 -3.56 -1.13
CA SER A 145 -12.22 -2.27 -1.00
C SER A 145 -11.49 -1.16 -1.75
N ALA A 146 -10.16 -1.10 -1.70
CA ALA A 146 -9.37 -0.15 -2.50
C ALA A 146 -9.62 -0.33 -4.00
N TYR A 147 -9.59 -1.58 -4.49
CA TYR A 147 -9.85 -1.90 -5.91
C TYR A 147 -11.31 -1.73 -6.35
N ARG A 148 -12.22 -1.43 -5.43
CA ARG A 148 -13.61 -1.04 -5.69
C ARG A 148 -13.88 0.46 -5.43
N THR A 149 -12.87 1.20 -4.98
CA THR A 149 -13.00 2.62 -4.64
C THR A 149 -12.52 3.49 -5.79
N ALA A 150 -13.42 4.27 -6.39
CA ALA A 150 -13.11 5.10 -7.56
C ALA A 150 -11.93 6.06 -7.32
N ALA A 151 -11.89 6.72 -6.15
CA ALA A 151 -10.80 7.63 -5.79
C ALA A 151 -9.41 6.95 -5.86
N PHE A 152 -9.32 5.67 -5.46
CA PHE A 152 -8.10 4.88 -5.59
C PHE A 152 -7.85 4.47 -7.05
N ILE A 153 -8.84 3.91 -7.74
CA ILE A 153 -8.69 3.39 -9.12
C ILE A 153 -8.19 4.49 -10.08
N GLU A 154 -8.80 5.67 -9.99
CA GLU A 154 -8.51 6.82 -10.86
C GLU A 154 -7.14 7.45 -10.57
N SER A 155 -6.68 7.39 -9.31
CA SER A 155 -5.39 7.96 -8.92
C SER A 155 -4.23 6.95 -8.94
N CYS A 156 -4.52 5.65 -8.98
CA CYS A 156 -3.51 4.61 -8.95
C CYS A 156 -2.62 4.66 -10.21
N PRO A 157 -1.29 4.70 -10.09
CA PRO A 157 -0.39 4.58 -11.23
C PRO A 157 -0.41 3.17 -11.85
N ALA A 158 0.21 3.01 -13.02
CA ALA A 158 0.43 1.67 -13.57
C ALA A 158 1.51 0.91 -12.78
N ASP A 159 1.47 -0.42 -12.80
CA ASP A 159 2.42 -1.28 -12.11
C ASP A 159 3.87 -0.93 -12.51
N GLN A 160 4.09 -0.64 -13.80
CA GLN A 160 5.38 -0.29 -14.37
C GLN A 160 5.93 1.01 -13.77
N ASP A 161 5.08 2.01 -13.54
CA ASP A 161 5.49 3.31 -12.97
C ASP A 161 5.87 3.15 -11.50
N ILE A 162 5.11 2.33 -10.74
CA ILE A 162 5.46 1.98 -9.35
C ILE A 162 6.83 1.32 -9.33
N LEU A 163 7.05 0.30 -10.17
CA LEU A 163 8.33 -0.42 -10.21
C LEU A 163 9.47 0.50 -10.61
N HIS A 164 9.26 1.34 -11.63
CA HIS A 164 10.25 2.30 -12.07
C HIS A 164 10.65 3.26 -10.94
N HIS A 165 9.67 3.84 -10.23
CA HIS A 165 9.90 4.71 -9.09
C HIS A 165 10.84 4.11 -8.03
N TYR A 166 10.60 2.85 -7.62
CA TYR A 166 11.47 2.20 -6.63
C TYR A 166 12.82 1.77 -7.22
N LYS A 167 12.87 1.36 -8.49
CA LYS A 167 14.13 1.03 -9.15
C LYS A 167 15.04 2.24 -9.26
N GLU A 168 14.51 3.42 -9.58
CA GLU A 168 15.27 4.68 -9.56
C GLU A 168 15.81 4.98 -8.16
N GLN A 169 14.99 4.90 -7.12
CA GLN A 169 15.43 5.11 -5.73
C GLN A 169 16.51 4.14 -5.26
N LEU A 170 16.49 2.90 -5.77
CA LEU A 170 17.46 1.84 -5.42
C LEU A 170 18.67 1.78 -6.37
N ASN A 171 18.71 2.68 -7.37
CA ASN A 171 19.68 2.67 -8.46
C ASN A 171 19.77 1.30 -9.15
N LEU A 172 18.61 0.71 -9.48
CA LEU A 172 18.49 -0.54 -10.22
C LEU A 172 18.31 -0.26 -11.71
N VAL A 173 18.95 -1.07 -12.55
CA VAL A 173 18.88 -0.91 -14.01
C VAL A 173 17.49 -1.27 -14.51
N THR A 174 16.88 -0.38 -15.29
CA THR A 174 15.69 -0.64 -16.09
C THR A 174 16.13 -0.85 -17.54
N ASN A 175 15.81 -2.02 -18.11
CA ASN A 175 16.17 -2.31 -19.50
C ASN A 175 15.12 -1.75 -20.47
N GLN A 176 15.48 -1.64 -21.76
CA GLN A 176 14.61 -1.08 -22.79
C GLN A 176 13.29 -1.87 -22.95
N ARG A 177 13.33 -3.19 -22.74
CA ARG A 177 12.13 -4.03 -22.82
C ARG A 177 11.12 -3.66 -21.73
N GLU A 178 11.59 -3.40 -20.52
CA GLU A 178 10.75 -2.95 -19.40
C GLU A 178 10.17 -1.56 -19.65
N SER A 179 10.96 -0.63 -20.19
CA SER A 179 10.46 0.73 -20.52
C SER A 179 9.44 0.77 -21.66
N LEU A 180 9.39 -0.27 -22.49
CA LEU A 180 8.44 -0.40 -23.60
C LEU A 180 7.24 -1.31 -23.24
N GLN A 181 7.11 -1.74 -21.99
CA GLN A 181 5.94 -2.52 -21.57
C GLN A 181 4.68 -1.68 -21.64
N VAL A 182 3.59 -2.30 -22.11
CA VAL A 182 2.26 -1.69 -22.06
C VAL A 182 1.88 -1.49 -20.59
N PRO A 183 1.44 -0.28 -20.18
CA PRO A 183 1.01 -0.03 -18.81
C PRO A 183 -0.14 -0.95 -18.39
N THR A 184 -0.02 -1.57 -17.22
CA THR A 184 -1.04 -2.44 -16.62
C THR A 184 -1.34 -2.01 -15.19
N LYS A 185 -2.54 -2.29 -14.69
CA LYS A 185 -2.91 -2.09 -13.28
C LYS A 185 -3.35 -3.41 -12.67
N THR A 186 -2.56 -3.97 -11.75
CA THR A 186 -2.87 -5.25 -11.10
C THR A 186 -3.81 -5.02 -9.90
N HIS A 187 -5.13 -5.04 -10.18
CA HIS A 187 -6.20 -4.91 -9.17
C HIS A 187 -6.94 -6.24 -8.92
N THR A 188 -6.20 -7.35 -8.90
CA THR A 188 -6.76 -8.69 -8.66
C THR A 188 -6.61 -9.11 -7.21
N ILE A 189 -7.40 -10.05 -6.72
CA ILE A 189 -7.21 -10.68 -5.40
C ILE A 189 -6.96 -12.17 -5.63
N PRO A 190 -6.08 -12.85 -4.86
CA PRO A 190 -5.89 -14.30 -4.99
C PRO A 190 -7.21 -15.05 -4.78
N GLU A 191 -7.51 -16.07 -5.60
CA GLU A 191 -8.84 -16.73 -5.58
C GLU A 191 -9.15 -17.37 -4.22
N SER A 192 -8.18 -18.05 -3.59
CA SER A 192 -8.36 -18.63 -2.26
C SER A 192 -8.74 -17.58 -1.20
N VAL A 193 -8.23 -16.36 -1.36
CA VAL A 193 -8.56 -15.24 -0.46
C VAL A 193 -9.95 -14.69 -0.77
N LEU A 194 -10.36 -14.63 -2.03
CA LEU A 194 -11.74 -14.27 -2.40
C LEU A 194 -12.75 -15.27 -1.82
N GLU A 195 -12.42 -16.57 -1.84
CA GLU A 195 -13.23 -17.61 -1.19
C GLU A 195 -13.32 -17.40 0.32
N ASP A 196 -12.21 -17.08 0.98
CA ASP A 196 -12.18 -16.78 2.42
C ASP A 196 -12.98 -15.52 2.77
N ILE A 197 -12.88 -14.45 1.96
CA ILE A 197 -13.67 -13.21 2.11
C ILE A 197 -15.17 -13.51 2.03
N ARG A 198 -15.60 -14.25 1.00
CA ARG A 198 -17.01 -14.66 0.82
C ARG A 198 -17.48 -15.55 1.97
N ARG A 199 -16.65 -16.50 2.41
CA ARG A 199 -16.97 -17.42 3.53
C ARG A 199 -17.20 -16.65 4.83
N LEU A 200 -16.40 -15.62 5.08
CA LEU A 200 -16.51 -14.75 6.25
C LEU A 200 -17.53 -13.61 6.06
N LYS A 201 -18.13 -13.48 4.87
CA LYS A 201 -19.10 -12.43 4.50
C LYS A 201 -18.57 -11.01 4.66
N LEU A 202 -17.26 -10.81 4.45
CA LEU A 202 -16.64 -9.50 4.63
C LEU A 202 -16.92 -8.53 3.47
N ASP A 203 -17.40 -9.05 2.33
CA ASP A 203 -17.78 -8.28 1.15
C ASP A 203 -19.25 -7.81 1.16
N GLU A 204 -20.02 -8.18 2.19
CA GLU A 204 -21.39 -7.72 2.42
C GLU A 204 -21.45 -6.42 3.25
N ASN A 205 -20.31 -5.97 3.81
CA ASN A 205 -20.19 -4.80 4.69
C ASN A 205 -20.00 -3.47 3.95
#